data_AF-A0A5C0ZTP9-F1
#
_entry.id   AF-A0A5C0ZTP9-F1
#
_cell.length_a   1.000
_cell.length_b   1.000
_cell.length_c   1.000
_cell.angle_alpha   90.00
_cell.angle_beta   90.00
_cell.angle_gamma   90.00
#
_symmetry.space_group_name_H-M   'P 1'
#
loop_
_entity.id
_entity.type
_entity.pdbx_description
1 polymer ?
#
loop_
_entity_poly.entity_id
_entity_poly.type
_entity_poly.pdbx_seq_one_letter_code
_entity_poly.pdbx_strand_id
1 'polypeptide(L)'
;MKRTSAPSLPDRFHEVMLRTVSPDVGHLEVDSEHQIVKVDKKAAELLGYSDVNLEGSSLWDVLCEKLPAYHYQTINMAILKRMEHVVYTTLNISGSCVCLKIMPKQQGLRITISTRIPSDFSGRTEL
;
A
#
# COMPACT_ATOMS: atom_id res chain seq x y z
N MET A 1 -6.11 -33.53 -57.36
CA MET A 1 -5.69 -33.62 -55.94
C MET A 1 -5.30 -32.21 -55.47
N LYS A 2 -6.18 -31.55 -54.70
CA LYS A 2 -5.98 -30.18 -54.21
C LYS A 2 -5.19 -30.22 -52.89
N ARG A 3 -4.03 -29.57 -52.84
CA ARG A 3 -3.28 -29.31 -51.59
C ARG A 3 -3.89 -28.09 -50.91
N THR A 4 -4.50 -28.28 -49.75
CA THR A 4 -4.97 -27.20 -48.88
C THR A 4 -3.81 -26.72 -48.00
N SER A 5 -3.34 -25.50 -48.28
CA SER A 5 -2.39 -24.77 -47.46
C SER A 5 -3.10 -24.23 -46.22
N ALA A 6 -2.66 -24.63 -45.03
CA ALA A 6 -3.12 -24.02 -43.78
C ALA A 6 -2.40 -22.67 -43.56
N PRO A 7 -3.08 -21.62 -43.09
CA PRO A 7 -2.42 -20.35 -42.77
C PRO A 7 -1.60 -20.48 -41.47
N SER A 8 -0.33 -20.11 -41.54
CA SER A 8 0.58 -19.95 -40.41
C SER A 8 0.10 -18.79 -39.51
N LEU A 9 -0.38 -19.14 -38.31
CA LEU A 9 -0.70 -18.20 -37.23
C LEU A 9 0.59 -17.48 -36.77
N PRO A 10 0.53 -16.18 -36.44
CA PRO A 10 1.69 -15.45 -35.96
C PRO A 10 2.08 -15.90 -34.54
N ASP A 11 3.39 -16.06 -34.38
CA ASP A 11 4.15 -16.38 -33.17
C ASP A 11 3.90 -15.35 -32.05
N ARG A 12 2.73 -15.42 -31.41
CA ARG A 12 2.38 -14.64 -30.21
C ARG A 12 2.31 -15.59 -29.03
N PHE A 13 3.44 -16.18 -28.65
CA PHE A 13 3.53 -16.88 -27.38
C PHE A 13 4.73 -16.40 -26.56
N HIS A 14 4.37 -15.62 -25.54
CA HIS A 14 4.90 -15.75 -24.19
C HIS A 14 6.29 -15.17 -23.93
N GLU A 15 6.42 -13.85 -24.10
CA GLU A 15 7.17 -13.10 -23.10
C GLU A 15 6.34 -13.07 -21.82
N VAL A 16 6.34 -14.18 -21.09
CA VAL A 16 5.96 -14.17 -19.68
C VAL A 16 7.04 -13.34 -19.01
N MET A 17 6.79 -12.04 -18.92
CA MET A 17 7.51 -11.18 -17.99
C MET A 17 7.42 -11.88 -16.65
N LEU A 18 8.53 -12.49 -16.24
CA LEU A 18 8.93 -12.56 -14.85
C LEU A 18 8.96 -11.10 -14.39
N ARG A 19 7.79 -10.55 -14.07
CA ARG A 19 7.68 -9.39 -13.21
C ARG A 19 8.34 -9.87 -11.95
N THR A 20 9.61 -9.54 -11.81
CA THR A 20 10.32 -9.53 -10.54
C THR A 20 9.35 -8.86 -9.60
N VAL A 21 8.68 -9.66 -8.74
CA VAL A 21 7.72 -9.12 -7.78
C VAL A 21 8.59 -8.41 -6.77
N SER A 22 8.99 -7.19 -7.11
CA SER A 22 9.49 -6.21 -6.17
C SER A 22 8.51 -6.28 -5.00
N PRO A 23 8.98 -6.42 -3.75
CA PRO A 23 8.06 -6.42 -2.63
C PRO A 23 7.20 -5.17 -2.78
N ASP A 24 5.87 -5.34 -2.93
CA ASP A 24 4.91 -4.25 -3.04
C ASP A 24 4.86 -3.53 -1.71
N VAL A 25 5.89 -2.75 -1.44
CA VAL A 25 6.19 -2.08 -0.19
C VAL A 25 6.58 -0.65 -0.53
N GLY A 26 5.88 0.29 0.07
CA GLY A 26 6.19 1.71 0.01
C GLY A 26 6.45 2.25 1.41
N HIS A 27 7.20 3.33 1.48
CA HIS A 27 7.45 4.04 2.74
C HIS A 27 7.04 5.50 2.64
N LEU A 28 6.57 6.04 3.75
CA LEU A 28 6.44 7.47 3.96
C LEU A 28 6.96 7.84 5.35
N GLU A 29 7.48 9.06 5.46
CA GLU A 29 7.94 9.66 6.70
C GLU A 29 7.08 10.85 7.05
N VAL A 30 6.79 10.98 8.33
CA VAL A 30 5.91 11.99 8.89
C VAL A 30 6.66 12.68 10.01
N ASP A 31 6.56 14.00 10.12
CA ASP A 31 7.17 14.75 11.22
C ASP A 31 6.33 14.69 12.52
N SER A 32 6.75 15.46 13.52
CA SER A 32 6.05 15.56 14.82
C SER A 32 4.71 16.31 14.75
N GLU A 33 4.46 17.07 13.69
CA GLU A 33 3.19 17.78 13.45
C GLU A 33 2.23 16.95 12.58
N HIS A 34 2.59 15.69 12.32
CA HIS A 34 1.87 14.76 11.47
C HIS A 34 1.81 15.18 10.00
N GLN A 35 2.78 15.95 9.51
CA GLN A 35 2.93 16.28 8.10
C GLN A 35 3.82 15.26 7.40
N ILE A 36 3.44 14.85 6.20
CA ILE A 36 4.25 13.96 5.37
C ILE A 36 5.46 14.75 4.87
N VAL A 37 6.66 14.36 5.27
CA VAL A 37 7.91 15.04 4.87
C VAL A 37 8.66 14.30 3.77
N LYS A 38 8.32 13.03 3.57
CA LYS A 38 8.90 12.21 2.51
C LYS A 38 7.94 11.09 2.15
N VAL A 39 7.78 10.83 0.85
CA VAL A 39 7.02 9.67 0.38
C VAL A 39 7.69 9.03 -0.82
N ASP A 40 7.83 7.71 -0.79
CA ASP A 40 8.31 6.97 -1.96
C ASP A 40 7.15 6.76 -2.93
N LYS A 41 7.44 6.78 -4.24
CA LYS A 41 6.44 6.59 -5.31
C LYS A 41 5.54 5.38 -5.06
N LYS A 42 6.12 4.27 -4.58
CA LYS A 42 5.37 3.05 -4.29
C LYS A 42 4.33 3.23 -3.17
N ALA A 43 4.63 4.02 -2.13
CA ALA A 43 3.65 4.30 -1.07
C ALA A 43 2.48 5.12 -1.61
N ALA A 44 2.76 6.13 -2.44
CA ALA A 44 1.73 6.92 -3.10
C ALA A 44 0.83 6.03 -3.99
N GLU A 45 1.44 5.19 -4.83
CA GLU A 45 0.72 4.24 -5.68
C GLU A 45 -0.15 3.27 -4.88
N LEU A 46 0.39 2.71 -3.79
CA LEU A 46 -0.34 1.78 -2.92
C LEU A 46 -1.51 2.46 -2.20
N LEU A 47 -1.42 3.75 -1.91
CA LEU A 47 -2.53 4.57 -1.38
C LEU A 47 -3.49 5.04 -2.48
N GLY A 48 -3.24 4.71 -3.75
CA GLY A 48 -4.09 5.04 -4.89
C GLY A 48 -3.79 6.39 -5.55
N TYR A 49 -2.60 6.95 -5.33
CA TYR A 49 -2.15 8.19 -5.98
C TYR A 49 -1.19 7.88 -7.12
N SER A 50 -1.44 8.44 -8.31
CA SER A 50 -0.62 8.22 -9.51
C SER A 50 0.46 9.29 -9.72
N ASP A 51 0.18 10.55 -9.34
CA ASP A 51 1.05 11.71 -9.62
C ASP A 51 0.96 12.81 -8.54
N VAL A 52 0.36 12.52 -7.39
CA VAL A 52 0.21 13.51 -6.32
C VAL A 52 1.47 13.54 -5.46
N ASN A 53 2.07 14.73 -5.32
CA ASN A 53 3.06 14.97 -4.28
C ASN A 53 2.34 15.04 -2.93
N LEU A 54 2.48 14.00 -2.12
CA LEU A 54 1.90 13.94 -0.78
C LEU A 54 2.76 14.68 0.25
N GLU A 55 3.98 15.08 -0.10
CA GLU A 55 4.84 15.85 0.81
C GLU A 55 4.19 17.21 1.14
N GLY A 56 4.23 17.59 2.41
CA GLY A 56 3.54 18.75 2.96
C GLY A 56 2.06 18.54 3.28
N SER A 57 1.47 17.39 2.90
CA SER A 57 0.09 17.06 3.26
C SER A 57 0.00 16.46 4.66
N SER A 58 -1.13 16.67 5.33
CA SER A 58 -1.38 16.03 6.62
C SER A 58 -1.54 14.52 6.44
N LEU A 59 -0.89 13.75 7.30
CA LEU A 59 -1.10 12.30 7.38
C LEU A 59 -2.60 11.99 7.57
N TRP A 60 -3.30 12.76 8.39
CA TRP A 60 -4.69 12.50 8.72
C TRP A 60 -5.63 12.73 7.54
N ASP A 61 -5.38 13.74 6.70
CA ASP A 61 -6.18 13.95 5.49
C ASP A 61 -6.08 12.75 4.55
N VAL A 62 -4.85 12.25 4.34
CA VAL A 62 -4.59 11.09 3.49
C VAL A 62 -5.23 9.82 4.07
N LEU A 63 -5.02 9.54 5.36
CA LEU A 63 -5.58 8.34 5.98
C LEU A 63 -7.10 8.41 6.08
N CYS A 64 -7.68 9.60 6.31
CA CYS A 64 -9.13 9.77 6.40
C CYS A 64 -9.84 9.51 5.08
N GLU A 65 -9.20 9.87 3.97
CA GLU A 65 -9.75 9.60 2.65
C GLU A 65 -9.66 8.10 2.30
N LYS A 66 -8.55 7.46 2.65
CA LYS A 66 -8.23 6.11 2.17
C LYS A 66 -8.65 4.99 3.10
N LEU A 67 -8.75 5.23 4.41
CA LEU A 67 -9.00 4.20 5.41
C LEU A 67 -10.40 4.30 6.02
N PRO A 68 -10.96 3.17 6.49
CA PRO A 68 -12.11 3.17 7.37
C PRO A 68 -11.83 3.86 8.71
N ALA A 69 -12.83 4.60 9.23
CA ALA A 69 -12.67 5.44 10.43
C ALA A 69 -12.27 4.69 11.71
N TYR A 70 -12.63 3.42 11.84
CA TYR A 70 -12.30 2.62 13.02
C TYR A 70 -10.79 2.37 13.16
N HIS A 71 -10.00 2.51 12.10
CA HIS A 71 -8.55 2.38 12.19
C HIS A 71 -7.85 3.63 12.76
N TYR A 72 -8.51 4.79 12.80
CA TYR A 72 -7.90 6.03 13.27
C TYR A 72 -7.50 5.95 14.73
N GLN A 73 -8.33 5.31 15.57
CA GLN A 73 -8.03 5.14 16.99
C GLN A 73 -6.77 4.28 17.19
N THR A 74 -6.64 3.21 16.41
CA THR A 74 -5.48 2.32 16.44
C THR A 74 -4.20 3.04 16.05
N ILE A 75 -4.25 3.85 14.98
CA ILE A 75 -3.11 4.65 14.52
C ILE A 75 -2.76 5.73 15.54
N ASN A 76 -3.76 6.44 16.06
CA ASN A 76 -3.55 7.46 17.10
C ASN A 76 -2.94 6.86 18.38
N MET A 77 -3.35 5.65 18.77
CA MET A 77 -2.77 4.93 19.89
C MET A 77 -1.29 4.56 19.65
N ALA A 78 -0.93 4.15 18.44
CA ALA A 78 0.46 3.86 18.08
C ALA A 78 1.35 5.10 18.22
N ILE A 79 0.83 6.26 17.79
CA ILE A 79 1.49 7.56 17.87
C ILE A 79 1.66 7.99 19.34
N LEU A 80 0.57 8.02 20.10
CA LEU A 80 0.56 8.47 21.50
C LEU A 80 1.44 7.60 22.40
N LYS A 81 1.38 6.28 22.23
CA LYS A 81 2.16 5.33 23.03
C LYS A 81 3.59 5.15 22.54
N ARG A 82 3.95 5.73 21.39
CA ARG A 82 5.23 5.52 20.70
C ARG A 82 5.60 4.03 20.58
N MET A 83 4.61 3.21 20.23
CA MET A 83 4.81 1.78 20.00
C MET A 83 4.59 1.44 18.54
N GLU A 84 5.35 0.46 18.06
CA GLU A 84 5.09 -0.13 16.74
C GLU A 84 3.68 -0.71 16.70
N HIS A 85 2.99 -0.47 15.59
CA HIS A 85 1.68 -1.06 15.37
C HIS A 85 1.47 -1.44 13.91
N VAL A 86 0.68 -2.48 13.69
CA VAL A 86 0.36 -2.97 12.36
C VAL A 86 -1.15 -2.92 12.18
N VAL A 87 -1.59 -2.26 11.12
CA VAL A 87 -2.99 -2.12 10.74
C VAL A 87 -3.20 -2.84 9.41
N TYR A 88 -4.05 -3.86 9.42
CA TYR A 88 -4.52 -4.51 8.21
C TYR A 88 -5.86 -3.90 7.83
N THR A 89 -6.00 -3.50 6.59
CA THR A 89 -7.17 -2.75 6.15
C THR A 89 -7.41 -2.88 4.66
N THR A 90 -8.61 -2.56 4.23
CA THR A 90 -8.98 -2.45 2.83
C THR A 90 -9.16 -0.97 2.52
N LEU A 91 -8.46 -0.49 1.48
CA LEU A 91 -8.57 0.90 1.08
C LEU A 91 -9.95 1.19 0.49
N ASN A 92 -10.58 2.29 0.91
CA ASN A 92 -11.94 2.67 0.51
C ASN A 92 -12.09 2.82 -1.01
N ILE A 93 -11.04 3.28 -1.70
CA ILE A 93 -11.11 3.69 -3.10
C ILE A 93 -10.80 2.55 -4.07
N SER A 94 -9.81 1.72 -3.74
CA SER A 94 -9.36 0.65 -4.63
C SER A 94 -9.88 -0.72 -4.24
N GLY A 95 -10.47 -0.88 -3.06
CA GLY A 95 -10.82 -2.18 -2.50
C GLY A 95 -9.60 -3.09 -2.26
N SER A 96 -8.39 -2.54 -2.35
CA SER A 96 -7.15 -3.30 -2.18
C SER A 96 -6.84 -3.49 -0.70
N CYS A 97 -6.50 -4.71 -0.32
CA CYS A 97 -6.06 -5.01 1.04
C CYS A 97 -4.59 -4.61 1.22
N VAL A 98 -4.33 -3.82 2.25
CA VAL A 98 -3.00 -3.33 2.59
C VAL A 98 -2.70 -3.53 4.07
N CYS A 99 -1.42 -3.64 4.36
CA CYS A 99 -0.82 -3.65 5.69
C CYS A 99 -0.06 -2.34 5.87
N LEU A 100 -0.43 -1.58 6.90
CA LEU A 100 0.22 -0.36 7.35
C LEU A 100 1.00 -0.68 8.63
N LYS A 101 2.32 -0.64 8.56
CA LYS A 101 3.20 -0.74 9.71
C LYS A 101 3.63 0.65 10.14
N ILE A 102 3.12 1.11 11.29
CA ILE A 102 3.44 2.40 11.91
C ILE A 102 4.62 2.20 12.87
N MET A 103 5.71 2.92 12.61
CA MET A 103 6.95 2.87 13.39
C MET A 103 7.29 4.28 13.91
N PRO A 104 7.00 4.57 15.18
CA PRO A 104 7.37 5.84 15.78
C PRO A 104 8.88 6.07 15.78
N LYS A 105 9.29 7.32 15.50
CA LYS A 105 10.69 7.78 15.54
C LYS A 105 10.85 8.84 16.64
N GLN A 106 12.09 9.24 16.94
CA GLN A 106 12.36 10.35 17.87
C GLN A 106 11.72 11.67 17.40
N GLN A 107 11.68 11.89 16.09
CA GLN A 107 11.06 13.05 15.44
C GLN A 107 10.04 12.56 14.41
N GLY A 108 8.81 12.28 14.87
CA GLY A 108 7.70 11.86 14.01
C GLY A 108 7.57 10.34 13.84
N LEU A 109 7.24 9.89 12.64
CA LEU A 109 6.81 8.52 12.35
C LEU A 109 7.36 8.04 11.00
N ARG A 110 7.53 6.72 10.86
CA ARG A 110 7.65 6.07 9.56
C ARG A 110 6.49 5.12 9.37
N ILE A 111 5.85 5.18 8.21
CA ILE A 111 4.78 4.25 7.85
C ILE A 111 5.27 3.43 6.66
N THR A 112 5.17 2.11 6.79
CA THR A 112 5.42 1.17 5.70
C THR A 112 4.09 0.61 5.24
N ILE A 113 3.79 0.74 3.95
CA ILE A 113 2.55 0.26 3.33
C ILE A 113 2.91 -0.93 2.46
N SER A 114 2.17 -2.03 2.57
CA SER A 114 2.42 -3.20 1.73
C SER A 114 1.16 -3.98 1.38
N THR A 115 1.15 -4.66 0.25
CA THR A 115 0.02 -5.55 -0.14
C THR A 115 0.21 -7.00 0.33
N ARG A 116 1.40 -7.35 0.83
CA ARG A 116 1.65 -8.67 1.42
C ARG A 116 1.08 -8.72 2.83
N ILE A 117 -0.13 -9.25 2.93
CA ILE A 117 -0.72 -9.66 4.20
C ILE A 117 -0.16 -11.07 4.49
N PRO A 118 0.45 -11.31 5.67
CA PRO A 118 0.93 -12.65 6.01
C PRO A 118 -0.24 -13.64 5.98
N SER A 119 0.00 -14.80 5.37
CA SER A 119 -1.01 -15.84 5.07
C SER A 119 -1.76 -16.40 6.29
N ASP A 120 -1.35 -16.05 7.52
CA ASP A 120 -1.98 -16.43 8.77
C ASP A 120 -3.27 -15.64 9.10
N PHE A 121 -3.67 -14.68 8.27
CA PHE A 121 -4.84 -13.83 8.54
C PHE A 121 -6.18 -14.36 7.99
N SER A 122 -6.33 -15.68 7.88
CA SER A 122 -7.67 -16.29 7.77
C SER A 122 -8.32 -16.33 9.15
N GLY A 123 -8.93 -15.21 9.59
CA GLY A 123 -10.00 -15.30 10.60
C GLY A 123 -9.84 -14.52 11.90
N ARG A 124 -9.30 -13.29 11.89
CA ARG A 124 -9.57 -12.35 13.01
C ARG A 124 -10.06 -11.01 12.50
N THR A 125 -11.32 -11.02 12.08
CA THR A 125 -12.19 -9.85 12.18
C THR A 125 -12.60 -9.76 13.65
N GLU A 126 -11.86 -9.03 14.47
CA GLU A 126 -12.37 -8.60 15.78
C GLU A 126 -12.92 -7.19 15.59
N LEU A 127 -14.26 -7.12 15.65
CA LEU A 127 -15.12 -5.93 15.61
C LEU A 127 -14.84 -4.98 16.78
#